data_AF-A0A8H9MVD8-F1
#
_entry.id   AF-A0A8H9MVD8-F1
#
_cell.length_a   1.000
_cell.length_b   1.000
_cell.length_c   1.000
_cell.angle_alpha   90.00
_cell.angle_beta   90.00
_cell.angle_gamma   90.00
#
_symmetry.space_group_name_H-M   'P 1'
#
loop_
_entity.id
_entity.type
_entity.pdbx_description
1 polymer ?
#
loop_
_entity_poly.entity_id
_entity_poly.type
_entity_poly.pdbx_seq_one_letter_code
_entity_poly.pdbx_strand_id
1 'polypeptide(L)'
;MSFFKKLGSVVGIGGAKIDTVLDSTVVTQGEEVKGKVVIMGGNTDQTIDKLQILVYTQVKNKCDEDDSTYYENEAFQIHEIIGPIAVEAEAEYEVEFSFPLHGEAPITSINAIGENSCHVWLQTSADIPMAVDPTDTDYLVVHPCDHVKEIIHYLTTNAGYVINKVDVEKGVATATEFQTSTGFYQEIELKKGNKELELTFMLSPENQALGCLLEVDYGEGDEYASFVVSTATCASETHEALPKNLL
;
A
#
# COMPACT_ATOMS: atom_id res chain seq x y z
N MET A 1 -3.57 -3.84 30.64
CA MET A 1 -4.96 -4.17 30.23
C MET A 1 -4.84 -4.90 28.90
N SER A 2 -5.47 -6.07 28.82
CA SER A 2 -5.35 -7.06 27.74
C SER A 2 -5.68 -6.41 26.38
N PHE A 3 -4.68 -6.18 25.53
CA PHE A 3 -4.84 -5.62 24.17
C PHE A 3 -5.22 -6.68 23.13
N PHE A 4 -5.68 -7.85 23.58
CA PHE A 4 -6.27 -8.83 22.68
C PHE A 4 -7.58 -8.26 22.12
N LYS A 5 -7.55 -7.90 20.83
CA LYS A 5 -8.75 -7.88 19.98
C LYS A 5 -9.48 -9.18 20.33
N LYS A 6 -10.75 -9.12 20.71
CA LYS A 6 -11.53 -10.34 20.97
C LYS A 6 -11.45 -11.18 19.70
N LEU A 7 -10.54 -12.15 19.67
CA LEU A 7 -10.40 -13.12 18.58
C LEU A 7 -11.79 -13.72 18.42
N GLY A 8 -12.50 -13.22 17.41
CA GLY A 8 -13.82 -13.69 17.05
C GLY A 8 -13.70 -15.20 16.97
N SER A 9 -14.56 -15.89 17.70
CA SER A 9 -14.58 -17.34 17.78
C SER A 9 -14.68 -17.93 16.37
N VAL A 10 -13.52 -18.26 15.81
CA VAL A 10 -13.19 -19.39 14.93
C VAL A 10 -14.38 -19.97 14.15
N VAL A 11 -14.29 -19.78 12.83
CA VAL A 11 -14.35 -20.90 11.90
C VAL A 11 -13.07 -21.74 12.10
N GLY A 12 -13.18 -23.05 12.43
CA GLY A 12 -12.04 -23.97 12.68
C GLY A 12 -11.83 -24.49 14.13
N ILE A 13 -12.89 -24.97 14.80
CA ILE A 13 -12.93 -25.34 16.24
C ILE A 13 -11.66 -26.10 16.70
N GLY A 14 -10.95 -25.55 17.69
CA GLY A 14 -9.86 -26.23 18.41
C GLY A 14 -8.45 -26.10 17.83
N GLY A 15 -8.27 -25.39 16.71
CA GLY A 15 -6.94 -25.07 16.15
C GLY A 15 -6.34 -23.78 16.72
N ALA A 16 -5.04 -23.59 16.44
CA ALA A 16 -4.31 -22.37 16.77
C ALA A 16 -4.92 -21.13 16.11
N LYS A 17 -4.70 -19.96 16.73
CA LYS A 17 -5.16 -18.66 16.24
C LYS A 17 -3.99 -17.71 16.15
N ILE A 18 -4.11 -16.71 15.28
CA ILE A 18 -3.12 -15.64 15.13
C ILE A 18 -3.79 -14.26 15.27
N ASP A 19 -3.05 -13.28 15.76
CA ASP A 19 -3.42 -11.86 15.86
C ASP A 19 -2.17 -11.02 15.56
N THR A 20 -2.25 -10.12 14.58
CA THR A 20 -1.17 -9.24 14.17
C THR A 20 -1.30 -7.94 14.94
N VAL A 21 -0.30 -7.64 15.77
CA VAL A 21 -0.27 -6.43 16.58
C VAL A 21 0.82 -5.52 16.02
N LEU A 22 0.38 -4.48 15.32
CA LEU A 22 1.25 -3.45 14.76
C LEU A 22 1.68 -2.45 15.84
N ASP A 23 2.94 -2.02 15.79
CA ASP A 23 3.45 -0.92 16.62
C ASP A 23 2.74 0.41 16.28
N SER A 24 2.39 0.57 15.00
CA SER A 24 1.63 1.69 14.45
C SER A 24 0.81 1.22 13.24
N THR A 25 -0.45 1.64 13.16
CA THR A 25 -1.27 1.45 11.95
C THR A 25 -0.99 2.51 10.88
N VAL A 26 -0.13 3.49 11.19
CA VAL A 26 0.28 4.57 10.30
C VAL A 26 1.72 4.33 9.88
N VAL A 27 1.97 4.33 8.58
CA VAL A 27 3.28 4.07 7.97
C VAL A 27 3.49 4.99 6.77
N THR A 28 4.72 5.36 6.47
CA THR A 28 5.07 6.12 5.25
C THR A 28 5.55 5.17 4.16
N GLN A 29 5.28 5.47 2.88
CA GLN A 29 5.84 4.71 1.75
C GLN A 29 7.35 4.50 1.90
N GLY A 30 7.81 3.26 1.76
CA GLY A 30 9.23 2.90 1.88
C GLY A 30 9.76 2.75 3.31
N GLU A 31 9.01 3.14 4.34
CA GLU A 31 9.42 2.99 5.75
C GLU A 31 9.08 1.61 6.32
N GLU A 32 9.61 1.28 7.50
CA GLU A 32 9.41 -0.02 8.13
C GLU A 32 8.01 -0.18 8.74
N VAL A 33 7.38 -1.31 8.43
CA VAL A 33 6.23 -1.86 9.14
C VAL A 33 6.77 -2.77 10.25
N LYS A 34 6.33 -2.54 11.49
CA LYS A 34 6.80 -3.27 12.68
C LYS A 34 5.65 -3.75 13.54
N GLY A 35 5.88 -4.87 14.20
CA GLY A 35 4.95 -5.39 15.18
C GLY A 35 5.30 -6.81 15.57
N LYS A 36 4.27 -7.54 15.99
CA LYS A 36 4.37 -8.95 16.34
C LYS A 36 3.14 -9.72 15.91
N VAL A 37 3.31 -10.99 15.58
CA VAL A 37 2.20 -11.94 15.48
C VAL A 37 2.09 -12.66 16.81
N VAL A 38 0.95 -12.53 17.47
CA VAL A 38 0.60 -13.31 18.66
C VAL A 38 -0.09 -14.58 18.20
N ILE A 39 0.42 -15.72 18.66
CA ILE A 39 -0.04 -17.06 18.27
C ILE A 39 -0.59 -17.72 19.53
N MET A 40 -1.86 -18.12 19.49
CA MET A 40 -2.51 -18.88 20.55
C MET A 40 -2.66 -20.33 20.12
N GLY A 41 -2.06 -21.25 20.85
CA GLY A 41 -2.20 -22.69 20.64
C GLY A 41 -3.65 -23.16 20.76
N GLY A 42 -3.99 -24.18 19.98
CA GLY A 42 -5.28 -24.84 20.01
C GLY A 42 -5.44 -25.79 21.20
N ASN A 43 -6.31 -26.79 21.06
CA ASN A 43 -6.57 -27.79 22.10
C ASN A 43 -5.50 -28.90 22.15
N THR A 44 -4.63 -28.97 21.15
CA THR A 44 -3.54 -29.95 21.01
C THR A 44 -2.30 -29.23 20.47
N ASP A 45 -1.13 -29.83 20.68
CA ASP A 45 0.11 -29.33 20.09
C ASP A 45 0.03 -29.33 18.56
N GLN A 46 0.55 -28.29 17.93
CA GLN A 46 0.56 -28.10 16.48
C GLN A 46 1.92 -27.56 16.03
N THR A 47 2.21 -27.70 14.73
CA THR A 47 3.34 -27.04 14.10
C THR A 47 2.79 -26.10 13.04
N ILE A 48 3.23 -24.83 13.07
CA ILE A 48 3.04 -23.90 11.97
C ILE A 48 4.22 -24.12 11.03
N ASP A 49 3.98 -24.58 9.80
CA ASP A 49 5.04 -24.83 8.82
C ASP A 49 5.53 -23.51 8.19
N LYS A 50 4.61 -22.56 8.01
CA LYS A 50 4.91 -21.24 7.45
C LYS A 50 4.05 -20.17 8.13
N LEU A 51 4.70 -19.11 8.60
CA LEU A 51 4.01 -17.88 9.00
C LEU A 51 4.40 -16.78 8.00
N GLN A 52 3.43 -16.07 7.45
CA GLN A 52 3.70 -15.01 6.46
C GLN A 52 2.71 -13.87 6.60
N ILE A 53 3.16 -12.68 6.19
CA ILE A 53 2.37 -11.47 6.05
C ILE A 53 2.38 -11.10 4.58
N LEU A 54 1.19 -10.93 3.99
CA LEU A 54 1.02 -10.37 2.65
C LEU A 54 0.50 -8.94 2.78
N VAL A 55 1.03 -8.01 1.99
CA VAL A 55 0.49 -6.65 1.87
C VAL A 55 -0.40 -6.61 0.64
N TYR A 56 -1.64 -6.18 0.85
CA TYR A 56 -2.67 -6.10 -0.18
C TYR A 56 -3.09 -4.67 -0.45
N THR A 57 -3.57 -4.44 -1.67
CA THR A 57 -4.41 -3.30 -2.02
C THR A 57 -5.64 -3.77 -2.78
N GLN A 58 -6.65 -2.90 -2.87
CA GLN A 58 -7.71 -3.05 -3.85
C GLN A 58 -7.31 -2.34 -5.14
N VAL A 59 -7.49 -3.00 -6.27
CA VAL A 59 -7.14 -2.52 -7.62
C VAL A 59 -8.39 -2.45 -8.46
N LYS A 60 -8.56 -1.33 -9.14
CA LYS A 60 -9.61 -1.06 -10.11
C LYS A 60 -9.23 -1.66 -11.47
N ASN A 61 -10.17 -2.35 -12.08
CA ASN A 61 -10.00 -3.01 -13.36
C ASN A 61 -11.23 -2.77 -14.25
N LYS A 62 -11.06 -2.91 -15.57
CA LYS A 62 -12.11 -2.74 -16.57
C LYS A 62 -12.53 -4.09 -17.16
N CYS A 63 -13.82 -4.26 -17.40
CA CYS A 63 -14.38 -5.40 -18.11
C CYS A 63 -14.20 -5.20 -19.62
N ASP A 64 -13.50 -6.13 -20.28
CA ASP A 64 -13.25 -6.07 -21.74
C ASP A 64 -14.53 -6.07 -22.60
N GLU A 65 -15.65 -6.59 -22.07
CA GLU A 65 -16.89 -6.78 -22.82
C GLU A 65 -17.79 -5.53 -22.86
N ASP A 66 -17.81 -4.74 -21.78
CA ASP A 66 -18.78 -3.66 -21.60
C ASP A 66 -18.21 -2.38 -20.97
N ASP A 67 -16.89 -2.27 -20.82
CA ASP A 67 -16.17 -1.17 -20.19
C ASP A 67 -16.61 -0.87 -18.74
N SER A 68 -17.35 -1.79 -18.10
CA SER A 68 -17.71 -1.65 -16.69
C SER A 68 -16.49 -1.81 -15.79
N THR A 69 -16.55 -1.20 -14.60
CA THR A 69 -15.46 -1.24 -13.62
C THR A 69 -15.75 -2.28 -12.53
N TYR A 70 -14.73 -3.04 -12.14
CA TYR A 70 -14.76 -3.88 -10.95
C TYR A 70 -13.48 -3.69 -10.13
N TYR A 71 -13.48 -4.21 -8.91
CA TYR A 71 -12.36 -4.12 -7.98
C TYR A 71 -11.91 -5.51 -7.55
N GLU A 72 -10.61 -5.73 -7.52
CA GLU A 72 -9.98 -6.98 -7.07
C GLU A 72 -8.93 -6.70 -5.99
N ASN A 73 -8.70 -7.67 -5.11
CA ASN A 73 -7.67 -7.56 -4.07
C ASN A 73 -6.37 -8.18 -4.59
N GLU A 74 -5.30 -7.40 -4.62
CA GLU A 74 -3.98 -7.85 -5.10
C GLU A 74 -2.93 -7.77 -4.01
N ALA A 75 -2.23 -8.89 -3.78
CA ALA A 75 -1.03 -8.91 -2.96
C ALA A 75 0.15 -8.40 -3.78
N PHE A 76 0.84 -7.37 -3.28
CA PHE A 76 2.00 -6.78 -3.96
C PHE A 76 3.31 -6.95 -3.21
N GLN A 77 3.25 -7.45 -1.97
CA GLN A 77 4.43 -7.69 -1.16
C GLN A 77 4.20 -8.86 -0.22
N ILE A 78 5.22 -9.70 -0.04
CA ILE A 78 5.19 -10.85 0.89
C ILE A 78 6.38 -10.74 1.83
N HIS A 79 6.12 -10.91 3.12
CA HIS A 79 7.12 -11.05 4.17
C HIS A 79 6.93 -12.39 4.86
N GLU A 80 7.90 -13.29 4.70
CA GLU A 80 7.91 -14.59 5.38
C GLU A 80 8.56 -14.46 6.76
N ILE A 81 7.85 -14.92 7.79
CA ILE A 81 8.32 -14.97 9.17
C ILE A 81 8.92 -16.36 9.42
N ILE A 82 10.03 -16.41 10.16
CA ILE A 82 10.94 -17.56 10.30
C ILE A 82 10.23 -18.89 10.59
N GLY A 83 10.57 -19.93 9.80
CA GLY A 83 10.67 -21.37 10.15
C GLY A 83 9.47 -22.08 10.78
N PRO A 84 9.52 -23.43 10.91
CA PRO A 84 8.45 -24.15 11.57
C PRO A 84 8.39 -23.77 13.06
N ILE A 85 7.22 -23.38 13.54
CA ILE A 85 6.97 -22.97 14.93
C ILE A 85 6.21 -24.10 15.62
N ALA A 86 6.83 -24.74 16.61
CA ALA A 86 6.13 -25.66 17.48
C ALA A 86 5.26 -24.88 18.47
N VAL A 87 3.96 -25.12 18.45
CA VAL A 87 2.96 -24.43 19.26
C VAL A 87 2.31 -25.44 20.21
N GLU A 88 2.63 -25.34 21.49
CA GLU A 88 2.00 -26.16 22.54
C GLU A 88 0.52 -25.82 22.71
N ALA A 89 -0.29 -26.81 23.10
CA ALA A 89 -1.70 -26.61 23.39
C ALA A 89 -1.92 -25.50 24.43
N GLU A 90 -2.88 -24.61 24.14
CA GLU A 90 -3.26 -23.46 24.99
C GLU A 90 -2.12 -22.46 25.32
N ALA A 91 -0.93 -22.64 24.76
CA ALA A 91 0.21 -21.75 24.97
C ALA A 91 0.13 -20.50 24.08
N GLU A 92 0.80 -19.45 24.52
CA GLU A 92 0.90 -18.18 23.80
C GLU A 92 2.35 -17.96 23.35
N TYR A 93 2.53 -17.61 22.09
CA TYR A 93 3.82 -17.26 21.50
C TYR A 93 3.72 -15.89 20.85
N GLU A 94 4.82 -15.14 20.88
CA GLU A 94 4.93 -13.87 20.17
C GLU A 94 6.11 -13.95 19.19
N VAL A 95 5.86 -13.56 17.95
CA VAL A 95 6.90 -13.52 16.90
C VAL A 95 6.97 -12.10 16.35
N GLU A 96 8.07 -11.41 16.67
CA GLU A 96 8.33 -10.07 16.16
C GLU A 96 8.62 -10.09 14.65
N PHE A 97 8.19 -9.05 13.95
CA PHE A 97 8.51 -8.85 12.54
C PHE A 97 8.85 -7.38 12.25
N SER A 98 9.66 -7.19 11.21
CA SER A 98 9.97 -5.87 10.65
C SER A 98 10.29 -6.02 9.17
N PHE A 99 9.68 -5.21 8.32
CA PHE A 99 10.02 -5.14 6.90
C PHE A 99 9.73 -3.74 6.33
N PRO A 100 10.51 -3.27 5.33
CA PRO A 100 10.20 -2.02 4.64
C PRO A 100 8.95 -2.19 3.78
N LEU A 101 7.97 -1.31 3.90
CA LEU A 101 6.82 -1.26 3.00
C LEU A 101 7.28 -0.95 1.57
N HIS A 102 6.70 -1.61 0.57
CA HIS A 102 7.01 -1.36 -0.83
C HIS A 102 6.89 0.13 -1.17
N GLY A 103 7.86 0.67 -1.93
CA GLY A 103 7.89 2.11 -2.25
C GLY A 103 6.66 2.58 -3.04
N GLU A 104 6.12 1.70 -3.89
CA GLU A 104 4.90 1.95 -4.68
C GLU A 104 3.60 1.57 -3.93
N ALA A 105 3.63 1.31 -2.62
CA ALA A 105 2.41 1.07 -1.85
C ALA A 105 1.45 2.27 -1.99
N PRO A 106 0.16 2.07 -2.33
CA PRO A 106 -0.78 3.17 -2.50
C PRO A 106 -0.91 4.04 -1.26
N ILE A 107 -0.90 5.36 -1.45
CA ILE A 107 -1.06 6.33 -0.38
C ILE A 107 -2.54 6.40 -0.01
N THR A 108 -2.89 5.92 1.18
CA THR A 108 -4.29 5.92 1.64
C THR A 108 -4.67 7.20 2.41
N SER A 109 -3.68 7.99 2.84
CA SER A 109 -3.91 9.19 3.65
C SER A 109 -4.32 10.45 2.87
N ILE A 110 -4.48 10.38 1.55
CA ILE A 110 -4.82 11.54 0.72
C ILE A 110 -6.31 11.88 0.89
N ASN A 111 -6.61 13.14 1.17
CA ASN A 111 -7.99 13.61 1.25
C ASN A 111 -8.42 14.20 -0.09
N ALA A 112 -9.08 13.39 -0.91
CA ALA A 112 -9.73 13.83 -2.14
C ALA A 112 -11.11 14.43 -1.86
N ILE A 113 -11.55 15.42 -2.66
CA ILE A 113 -12.90 15.99 -2.53
C ILE A 113 -13.99 15.13 -3.17
N GLY A 114 -13.62 14.30 -4.15
CA GLY A 114 -14.50 13.36 -4.83
C GLY A 114 -14.36 11.97 -4.22
N GLU A 115 -13.68 11.07 -4.94
CA GLU A 115 -13.54 9.66 -4.56
C GLU A 115 -12.13 9.34 -4.05
N ASN A 116 -12.04 8.58 -2.96
CA ASN A 116 -10.80 7.93 -2.54
C ASN A 116 -11.12 6.46 -2.21
N SER A 117 -10.69 5.56 -3.09
CA SER A 117 -10.89 4.11 -3.03
C SER A 117 -9.62 3.35 -2.63
N CYS A 118 -8.57 4.07 -2.20
CA CYS A 118 -7.28 3.45 -1.88
C CYS A 118 -7.30 2.79 -0.50
N HIS A 119 -7.03 1.49 -0.48
CA HIS A 119 -6.96 0.69 0.73
C HIS A 119 -5.67 -0.11 0.74
N VAL A 120 -4.98 -0.16 1.88
CA VAL A 120 -3.83 -1.05 2.09
C VAL A 120 -4.04 -1.79 3.39
N TRP A 121 -3.79 -3.10 3.38
CA TRP A 121 -3.87 -3.92 4.59
C TRP A 121 -2.84 -5.04 4.57
N LEU A 122 -2.57 -5.56 5.76
CA LEU A 122 -1.81 -6.78 5.98
C LEU A 122 -2.79 -7.94 6.09
N GLN A 123 -2.46 -9.05 5.46
CA GLN A 123 -3.09 -10.34 5.68
C GLN A 123 -2.05 -11.32 6.18
N THR A 124 -2.17 -11.70 7.45
CA THR A 124 -1.30 -12.70 8.07
C THR A 124 -1.94 -14.08 7.92
N SER A 125 -1.15 -15.10 7.59
CA SER A 125 -1.60 -16.49 7.50
C SER A 125 -0.57 -17.42 8.12
N ALA A 126 -1.03 -18.41 8.87
CA ALA A 126 -0.20 -19.51 9.35
C ALA A 126 -0.61 -20.82 8.67
N ASP A 127 0.30 -21.44 7.92
CA ASP A 127 0.12 -22.76 7.32
C ASP A 127 0.28 -23.83 8.40
N ILE A 128 -0.79 -24.58 8.67
CA ILE A 128 -0.81 -25.64 9.68
C ILE A 128 -1.26 -26.95 9.03
N PRO A 129 -0.39 -27.98 8.98
CA PRO A 129 -0.73 -29.26 8.39
C PRO A 129 -2.01 -29.86 8.99
N MET A 130 -2.90 -30.30 8.10
CA MET A 130 -4.17 -30.97 8.47
C MET A 130 -5.14 -30.10 9.29
N ALA A 131 -4.92 -28.79 9.36
CA ALA A 131 -5.83 -27.83 9.99
C ALA A 131 -6.32 -26.79 8.97
N VAL A 132 -7.28 -25.97 9.39
CA VAL A 132 -7.64 -24.75 8.66
C VAL A 132 -6.65 -23.68 9.06
N ASP A 133 -5.97 -23.09 8.08
CA ASP A 133 -5.00 -22.02 8.31
C ASP A 133 -5.69 -20.82 8.97
N PRO A 134 -5.27 -20.42 10.18
CA PRO A 134 -5.79 -19.20 10.77
C PRO A 134 -5.25 -18.00 9.98
N THR A 135 -6.11 -17.02 9.77
CA THR A 135 -5.79 -15.77 9.10
C THR A 135 -6.20 -14.58 9.95
N ASP A 136 -5.55 -13.45 9.70
CA ASP A 136 -5.84 -12.17 10.35
C ASP A 136 -5.66 -11.01 9.36
N THR A 137 -6.29 -9.88 9.62
CA THR A 137 -6.32 -8.72 8.72
C THR A 137 -6.28 -7.40 9.48
N ASP A 138 -5.29 -6.56 9.13
CA ASP A 138 -5.11 -5.24 9.72
C ASP A 138 -4.83 -4.17 8.66
N TYR A 139 -5.64 -3.11 8.69
CA TYR A 139 -5.53 -2.00 7.74
C TYR A 139 -4.41 -1.03 8.12
N LEU A 140 -3.76 -0.49 7.08
CA LEU A 140 -2.71 0.51 7.19
C LEU A 140 -3.20 1.85 6.64
N VAL A 141 -2.86 2.93 7.36
CA VAL A 141 -2.87 4.29 6.84
C VAL A 141 -1.48 4.56 6.27
N VAL A 142 -1.39 4.65 4.96
CA VAL A 142 -0.12 4.88 4.23
C VAL A 142 -0.02 6.37 3.91
N HIS A 143 1.00 7.01 4.47
CA HIS A 143 1.38 8.38 4.15
C HIS A 143 2.33 8.44 2.94
N PRO A 144 2.26 9.53 2.15
CA PRO A 144 3.23 9.77 1.09
C PRO A 144 4.62 9.98 1.69
N CYS A 145 5.68 9.59 0.98
CA CYS A 145 7.02 10.05 1.33
C CYS A 145 7.13 11.57 1.22
N ASP A 146 8.13 12.17 1.88
CA ASP A 146 8.26 13.63 1.97
C ASP A 146 8.32 14.30 0.58
N HIS A 147 9.00 13.72 -0.40
CA HIS A 147 9.07 14.25 -1.76
C HIS A 147 7.71 14.29 -2.46
N VAL A 148 6.91 13.22 -2.34
CA VAL A 148 5.54 13.17 -2.89
C VAL A 148 4.66 14.20 -2.17
N LYS A 149 4.77 14.29 -0.85
CA LYS A 149 4.03 15.26 -0.03
C LYS A 149 4.29 16.69 -0.47
N GLU A 150 5.54 17.06 -0.73
CA GLU A 150 5.92 18.41 -1.18
C GLU A 150 5.40 18.73 -2.59
N ILE A 151 5.39 17.75 -3.51
CA ILE A 151 4.78 17.92 -4.84
C ILE A 151 3.27 18.19 -4.71
N ILE A 152 2.55 17.33 -3.97
CA ILE A 152 1.10 17.49 -3.76
C ILE A 152 0.81 18.81 -3.05
N HIS A 153 1.62 19.18 -2.06
CA HIS A 153 1.48 20.45 -1.35
C HIS A 153 1.61 21.63 -2.32
N TYR A 154 2.70 21.70 -3.09
CA TYR A 154 2.91 22.78 -4.06
C TYR A 154 1.75 22.89 -5.06
N LEU A 155 1.26 21.77 -5.60
CA LEU A 155 0.16 21.78 -6.55
C LEU A 155 -1.13 22.34 -5.93
N THR A 156 -1.43 21.94 -4.70
CA THR A 156 -2.66 22.34 -4.01
C THR A 156 -2.61 23.77 -3.44
N THR A 157 -1.45 24.24 -2.98
CA THR A 157 -1.33 25.56 -2.35
C THR A 157 -0.84 26.65 -3.28
N ASN A 158 0.07 26.34 -4.20
CA ASN A 158 0.72 27.34 -5.06
C ASN A 158 0.16 27.34 -6.48
N ALA A 159 -0.12 26.16 -7.05
CA ALA A 159 -0.67 26.05 -8.40
C ALA A 159 -2.21 26.15 -8.44
N GLY A 160 -2.88 26.00 -7.29
CA GLY A 160 -4.33 26.18 -7.13
C GLY A 160 -5.16 24.99 -7.59
N TYR A 161 -4.59 23.79 -7.60
CA TYR A 161 -5.29 22.56 -7.88
C TYR A 161 -6.03 22.04 -6.65
N VAL A 162 -7.05 21.21 -6.87
CA VAL A 162 -7.72 20.44 -5.82
C VAL A 162 -7.67 18.97 -6.18
N ILE A 163 -7.32 18.10 -5.22
CA ILE A 163 -7.31 16.65 -5.42
C ILE A 163 -8.75 16.17 -5.55
N ASN A 164 -9.13 15.72 -6.75
CA ASN A 164 -10.48 15.30 -7.07
C ASN A 164 -10.71 13.82 -6.79
N LYS A 165 -9.79 12.96 -7.25
CA LYS A 165 -9.92 11.51 -7.13
C LYS A 165 -8.57 10.87 -6.83
N VAL A 166 -8.60 9.76 -6.10
CA VAL A 166 -7.45 8.89 -5.92
C VAL A 166 -7.91 7.44 -6.04
N ASP A 167 -7.33 6.70 -6.98
CA ASP A 167 -7.66 5.31 -7.26
C ASP A 167 -6.38 4.49 -7.51
N VAL A 168 -6.52 3.17 -7.55
CA VAL A 168 -5.43 2.26 -7.91
C VAL A 168 -5.84 1.53 -9.18
N GLU A 169 -5.21 1.82 -10.30
CA GLU A 169 -5.57 1.27 -11.61
C GLU A 169 -4.72 0.04 -11.94
N LYS A 170 -5.35 -0.99 -12.51
CA LYS A 170 -4.65 -2.16 -13.04
C LYS A 170 -3.79 -1.76 -14.24
N GLY A 171 -2.53 -2.19 -14.23
CA GLY A 171 -1.63 -2.00 -15.37
C GLY A 171 -0.24 -1.56 -14.96
N VAL A 172 0.49 -1.03 -15.92
CA VAL A 172 1.88 -0.65 -15.73
C VAL A 172 2.11 0.76 -16.27
N ALA A 173 2.33 1.71 -15.37
CA ALA A 173 2.71 3.07 -15.75
C ALA A 173 4.19 3.09 -16.16
N THR A 174 4.47 3.70 -17.30
CA THR A 174 5.82 3.74 -17.88
C THR A 174 6.22 5.18 -18.20
N ALA A 175 7.32 5.62 -17.61
CA ALA A 175 8.03 6.86 -17.93
C ALA A 175 9.36 6.54 -18.63
N THR A 176 10.10 7.56 -19.05
CA THR A 176 11.36 7.35 -19.81
C THR A 176 12.39 6.56 -19.00
N GLU A 177 12.51 6.83 -17.69
CA GLU A 177 13.49 6.20 -16.79
C GLU A 177 12.90 5.25 -15.74
N PHE A 178 11.57 5.19 -15.62
CA PHE A 178 10.89 4.42 -14.57
C PHE A 178 9.69 3.66 -15.11
N GLN A 179 9.40 2.51 -14.49
CA GLN A 179 8.19 1.75 -14.72
C GLN A 179 7.73 1.19 -13.37
N THR A 180 6.42 1.15 -13.14
CA THR A 180 5.86 0.53 -11.94
C THR A 180 6.11 -0.97 -11.92
N SER A 181 6.34 -1.52 -10.74
CA SER A 181 6.75 -2.92 -10.54
C SER A 181 5.66 -3.81 -9.94
N THR A 182 4.58 -3.21 -9.41
CA THR A 182 3.51 -3.94 -8.70
C THR A 182 2.43 -4.52 -9.62
N GLY A 183 2.40 -4.15 -10.90
CA GLY A 183 1.33 -4.56 -11.84
C GLY A 183 0.02 -3.77 -11.69
N PHE A 184 0.05 -2.70 -10.90
CA PHE A 184 -0.94 -1.63 -10.81
C PHE A 184 -0.20 -0.30 -10.54
N TYR A 185 -0.92 0.81 -10.53
CA TYR A 185 -0.37 2.10 -10.11
C TYR A 185 -1.42 2.95 -9.42
N GLN A 186 -0.98 3.80 -8.49
CA GLN A 186 -1.88 4.78 -7.88
C GLN A 186 -1.92 6.03 -8.75
N GLU A 187 -3.13 6.46 -9.07
CA GLU A 187 -3.40 7.69 -9.80
C GLU A 187 -3.99 8.73 -8.85
N ILE A 188 -3.36 9.90 -8.79
CA ILE A 188 -3.86 11.06 -8.03
C ILE A 188 -4.32 12.08 -9.04
N GLU A 189 -5.63 12.24 -9.18
CA GLU A 189 -6.28 13.16 -10.09
C GLU A 189 -6.52 14.50 -9.39
N LEU A 190 -6.03 15.59 -9.98
CA LEU A 190 -6.19 16.96 -9.52
C LEU A 190 -6.88 17.81 -10.57
N LYS A 191 -7.77 18.72 -10.15
CA LYS A 191 -8.48 19.64 -11.05
C LYS A 191 -8.20 21.10 -10.76
N LYS A 192 -8.21 21.90 -11.83
CA LYS A 192 -8.18 23.36 -11.81
C LYS A 192 -9.00 23.92 -12.97
N GLY A 193 -10.25 24.28 -12.70
CA GLY A 193 -11.19 24.67 -13.76
C GLY A 193 -11.49 23.47 -14.67
N ASN A 194 -11.22 23.61 -15.98
CA ASN A 194 -11.40 22.53 -16.96
C ASN A 194 -10.13 21.69 -17.20
N LYS A 195 -9.06 21.98 -16.45
CA LYS A 195 -7.78 21.28 -16.59
C LYS A 195 -7.69 20.17 -15.56
N GLU A 196 -7.32 18.98 -16.01
CA GLU A 196 -7.13 17.80 -15.17
C GLU A 196 -5.64 17.42 -15.22
N LEU A 197 -5.13 16.99 -14.08
CA LEU A 197 -3.75 16.63 -13.87
C LEU A 197 -3.73 15.31 -13.12
N GLU A 198 -3.14 14.28 -13.71
CA GLU A 198 -3.02 12.97 -13.11
C GLU A 198 -1.54 12.69 -12.80
N LEU A 199 -1.30 12.21 -11.57
CA LEU A 199 0.05 11.92 -11.08
C LEU A 199 0.15 10.45 -10.71
N THR A 200 1.20 9.81 -11.22
CA THR A 200 1.64 8.48 -10.79
C THR A 200 3.06 8.55 -10.27
N PHE A 201 3.26 8.14 -9.01
CA PHE A 201 4.56 8.17 -8.34
C PHE A 201 5.20 6.78 -8.26
N MET A 202 6.49 6.71 -8.59
CA MET A 202 7.31 5.49 -8.57
C MET A 202 8.49 5.71 -7.62
N LEU A 203 8.27 5.40 -6.33
CA LEU A 203 9.32 5.51 -5.31
C LEU A 203 10.18 4.24 -5.31
N SER A 204 11.48 4.42 -5.53
CA SER A 204 12.50 3.38 -5.40
C SER A 204 13.46 3.73 -4.27
N PRO A 205 13.25 3.22 -3.04
CA PRO A 205 14.14 3.46 -1.90
C PRO A 205 15.56 2.94 -2.16
N GLU A 206 15.68 1.79 -2.84
CA GLU A 206 16.94 1.18 -3.29
C GLU A 206 17.79 2.14 -4.12
N ASN A 207 17.19 2.74 -5.14
CA ASN A 207 17.87 3.63 -6.08
C ASN A 207 17.91 5.08 -5.60
N GLN A 208 17.39 5.36 -4.39
CA GLN A 208 17.24 6.69 -3.83
C GLN A 208 16.59 7.66 -4.83
N ALA A 209 15.50 7.21 -5.46
CA ALA A 209 14.85 7.93 -6.54
C ALA A 209 13.33 7.90 -6.42
N LEU A 210 12.71 8.99 -6.83
CA LEU A 210 11.27 9.12 -7.04
C LEU A 210 11.04 9.53 -8.50
N GLY A 211 10.46 8.62 -9.28
CA GLY A 211 9.91 8.94 -10.59
C GLY A 211 8.49 9.48 -10.45
N CYS A 212 8.11 10.39 -11.33
CA CYS A 212 6.73 10.84 -11.49
C CYS A 212 6.36 10.81 -12.97
N LEU A 213 5.27 10.12 -13.29
CA LEU A 213 4.55 10.31 -14.55
C LEU A 213 3.44 11.34 -14.30
N LEU A 214 3.31 12.27 -15.22
CA LEU A 214 2.35 13.36 -15.18
C LEU A 214 1.58 13.38 -16.49
N GLU A 215 0.27 13.29 -16.40
CA GLU A 215 -0.66 13.40 -17.52
C GLU A 215 -1.52 14.65 -17.32
N VAL A 216 -1.70 15.41 -18.40
CA VAL A 216 -2.52 16.62 -18.41
C VAL A 216 -3.57 16.50 -19.50
N ASP A 217 -4.83 16.51 -19.08
CA ASP A 217 -5.96 16.59 -20.00
C ASP A 217 -6.45 18.06 -20.08
N TYR A 218 -6.53 18.56 -21.32
CA TYR A 218 -7.05 19.89 -21.65
C TYR A 218 -8.48 19.86 -22.22
N GLY A 219 -9.12 18.69 -22.31
CA GLY A 219 -10.42 18.42 -22.91
C GLY A 219 -10.42 18.23 -24.43
N GLU A 220 -9.31 18.55 -25.11
CA GLU A 220 -9.10 18.33 -26.55
C GLU A 220 -7.95 17.33 -26.85
N GLY A 221 -7.39 16.72 -25.81
CA GLY A 221 -6.32 15.71 -25.88
C GLY A 221 -5.36 15.76 -24.69
N ASP A 222 -4.57 14.70 -24.57
CA ASP A 222 -3.69 14.46 -23.42
C ASP A 222 -2.23 14.81 -23.73
N GLU A 223 -1.54 15.41 -22.76
CA GLU A 223 -0.10 15.67 -22.80
C GLU A 223 0.60 14.97 -21.63
N TYR A 224 1.68 14.26 -21.93
CA TYR A 224 2.45 13.50 -20.94
C TYR A 224 3.80 14.15 -20.69
N ALA A 225 4.21 14.19 -19.43
CA ALA A 225 5.56 14.50 -19.00
C ALA A 225 6.02 13.54 -17.91
N SER A 226 7.32 13.43 -17.74
CA SER A 226 7.89 12.68 -16.62
C SER A 226 9.13 13.38 -16.09
N PHE A 227 9.39 13.18 -14.80
CA PHE A 227 10.60 13.66 -14.15
C PHE A 227 11.04 12.69 -13.06
N VAL A 228 12.31 12.81 -12.70
CA VAL A 228 12.94 12.01 -11.66
C VAL A 228 13.62 12.95 -10.68
N VAL A 229 13.42 12.70 -9.40
CA VAL A 229 14.15 13.37 -8.32
C VAL A 229 14.91 12.34 -7.51
N SER A 230 16.07 12.74 -6.99
CA SER A 230 16.76 11.91 -6.01
C SER A 230 16.13 12.10 -4.64
N THR A 231 15.82 11.01 -3.94
CA THR A 231 15.31 11.09 -2.56
C THR A 231 16.41 11.43 -1.56
N ALA A 232 17.68 11.52 -2.00
CA ALA A 232 18.78 12.03 -1.19
C ALA A 232 18.82 13.58 -1.13
N THR A 233 18.11 14.28 -2.01
CA THR A 233 18.03 15.76 -1.97
C THR A 233 16.93 16.24 -1.03
N CYS A 234 16.97 17.52 -0.64
CA CYS A 234 15.97 18.11 0.24
C CYS A 234 14.57 18.04 -0.39
N ALA A 235 13.60 17.48 0.34
CA ALA A 235 12.23 17.30 -0.16
C ALA A 235 11.57 18.64 -0.54
N SER A 236 11.89 19.73 0.14
CA SER A 236 11.31 21.06 -0.14
C SER A 236 11.62 21.61 -1.53
N GLU A 237 12.67 21.11 -2.20
CA GLU A 237 13.08 21.54 -3.54
C GLU A 237 12.48 20.64 -4.63
N THR A 238 11.80 19.55 -4.26
CA THR A 238 11.26 18.56 -5.21
C THR A 238 10.33 19.17 -6.24
N HIS A 239 9.51 20.14 -5.83
CA HIS A 239 8.56 20.82 -6.71
C HIS A 239 9.24 21.60 -7.86
N GLU A 240 10.55 21.85 -7.80
CA GLU A 240 11.30 22.46 -8.90
C GLU A 240 11.40 21.56 -10.13
N ALA A 241 11.30 20.24 -9.96
CA ALA A 241 11.32 19.27 -11.05
C ALA A 241 10.01 19.22 -11.84
N LEU A 242 8.92 19.81 -11.31
CA LEU A 242 7.63 19.85 -12.00
C LEU A 242 7.77 20.63 -13.33
N PRO A 243 7.19 20.14 -14.44
CA PRO A 243 7.16 20.85 -15.71
C PRO A 243 6.19 22.04 -15.63
N LYS A 244 6.66 23.18 -15.08
CA LYS A 244 5.81 24.35 -14.76
C LYS A 244 5.06 24.94 -15.96
N ASN A 245 5.50 24.69 -17.19
CA ASN A 245 4.78 25.07 -18.41
C ASN A 245 3.47 24.27 -18.60
N LEU A 246 3.33 23.13 -17.91
CA LEU A 246 2.17 22.24 -17.96
C LEU A 246 1.24 22.40 -16.76
N LEU A 247 1.45 23.35 -15.85
CA LEU A 247 0.63 23.59 -14.64
C LEU A 247 -0.21 24.86 -14.77
#